data_AF-A0A1D2XDF6-F1
#
_entry.id   AF-A0A1D2XDF6-F1
#
_cell.length_a   1.000
_cell.length_b   1.000
_cell.length_c   1.000
_cell.angle_alpha   90.00
_cell.angle_beta   90.00
_cell.angle_gamma   90.00
#
_symmetry.space_group_name_H-M   'P 1'
#
loop_
_entity.id
_entity.type
_entity.pdbx_description
1 polymer ?
#
loop_
_entity_poly.entity_id
_entity_poly.type
_entity_poly.pdbx_seq_one_letter_code
_entity_poly.pdbx_strand_id
1 'polypeptide(L)' 'MFNLAKLLQGMTPAGWAIVALCLIAWVAMIHVFGKMTEKRWGDRESGALVGFFLPGIVFVAMLYLM' A
#
# COMPACT_ATOMS: atom_id res chain seq x y z
N MET A 1 -1.11 15.28 16.32
CA MET A 1 0.03 14.81 15.49
C MET A 1 0.21 13.32 15.73
N PHE A 2 0.18 12.51 14.68
CA PHE A 2 0.35 11.05 14.76
C PHE A 2 1.77 10.74 15.27
N ASN A 3 1.90 10.33 16.53
CA ASN A 3 3.21 10.11 17.15
C ASN A 3 3.70 8.71 16.78
N LEU A 4 4.32 8.61 15.61
CA LEU A 4 4.82 7.37 15.02
C LEU A 4 5.70 6.59 16.01
N ALA A 5 6.54 7.28 16.78
CA ALA A 5 7.41 6.65 17.78
C ALA A 5 6.61 5.92 18.88
N LYS A 6 5.49 6.49 19.35
CA LYS A 6 4.60 5.85 20.32
C LYS A 6 3.91 4.61 19.75
N LEU A 7 3.56 4.65 18.46
CA LEU A 7 2.89 3.54 17.79
C LEU A 7 3.86 2.37 17.56
N LEU A 8 5.11 2.67 17.22
CA LEU A 8 6.18 1.69 17.06
C LEU A 8 6.58 1.04 18.41
N GLN A 9 6.60 1.79 19.51
CA GLN A 9 6.91 1.26 20.85
C GLN A 9 5.85 0.28 21.37
N GLY A 10 4.60 0.41 20.94
CA GLY A 10 3.51 -0.49 21.32
C GLY A 10 3.33 -1.70 20.41
N MET A 11 4.14 -1.84 19.34
CA MET A 11 3.94 -2.93 18.37
C MET A 11 4.40 -4.27 18.92
N THR A 12 3.45 -5.19 19.02
CA THR A 12 3.72 -6.60 19.27
C THR A 12 4.37 -7.26 18.05
N PRO A 13 5.04 -8.41 18.21
CA PRO A 13 5.57 -9.18 17.06
C PRO A 13 4.51 -9.50 16.00
N ALA A 14 3.26 -9.75 16.43
CA ALA A 14 2.14 -9.95 15.53
C ALA A 14 1.80 -8.68 14.72
N GLY A 15 1.85 -7.49 15.35
CA GLY A 15 1.65 -6.21 14.66
C GLY A 15 2.70 -5.98 13.57
N TRP A 16 3.96 -6.31 13.84
CA TRP A 16 5.03 -6.25 12.84
C TRP A 16 4.81 -7.23 11.67
N ALA A 17 4.36 -8.45 11.97
CA ALA A 17 4.03 -9.43 10.92
C ALA A 17 2.89 -8.94 10.02
N ILE A 18 1.85 -8.33 10.60
CA ILE A 18 0.73 -7.75 9.84
C ILE A 18 1.24 -6.62 8.93
N VAL A 19 2.06 -5.70 9.45
CA VAL A 19 2.65 -4.63 8.63
C VAL A 19 3.50 -5.19 7.49
N ALA A 20 4.32 -6.19 7.74
CA ALA A 20 5.12 -6.84 6.70
C ALA A 20 4.24 -7.45 5.61
N LEU A 21 3.16 -8.14 5.98
CA LEU A 21 2.19 -8.70 5.02
C LEU A 21 1.50 -7.60 4.20
N CYS A 22 1.09 -6.50 4.85
CA CYS A 22 0.50 -5.34 4.16
C CYS A 22 1.48 -4.73 3.15
N LEU A 23 2.76 -4.58 3.52
CA LEU A 23 3.79 -4.07 2.61
C LEU A 23 4.02 -5.00 1.41
N ILE A 24 4.09 -6.31 1.65
CA ILE A 24 4.24 -7.30 0.58
C ILE A 24 3.03 -7.25 -0.37
N ALA A 25 1.81 -7.21 0.18
CA ALA A 25 0.59 -7.09 -0.61
C ALA A 25 0.57 -5.80 -1.45
N TRP A 26 1.06 -4.68 -0.90
CA TRP A 26 1.16 -3.42 -1.63
C TRP A 26 2.15 -3.53 -2.81
N VAL A 27 3.34 -4.07 -2.59
CA VAL A 27 4.33 -4.29 -3.66
C VAL A 27 3.78 -5.24 -4.73
N ALA A 28 3.07 -6.30 -4.33
CA ALA A 28 2.42 -7.21 -5.25
C ALA A 28 1.37 -6.50 -6.12
N MET A 29 0.55 -5.61 -5.53
CA MET A 29 -0.40 -4.80 -6.30
C MET A 29 0.31 -3.91 -7.33
N ILE A 30 1.35 -3.17 -6.95
CA ILE A 30 2.12 -2.34 -7.89
C ILE A 30 2.60 -3.17 -9.08
N HIS A 31 3.15 -4.35 -8.81
CA HIS A 31 3.65 -5.25 -9.84
C HIS A 31 2.54 -5.78 -10.77
N VAL A 32 1.43 -6.23 -10.19
CA VAL A 32 0.30 -6.78 -10.95
C VAL A 32 -0.36 -5.72 -11.81
N PHE A 33 -0.64 -4.54 -11.26
CA PHE A 33 -1.23 -3.44 -12.01
C PHE A 33 -0.31 -2.97 -13.14
N GLY A 34 0.99 -2.83 -12.89
CA GLY A 34 1.96 -2.51 -13.94
C GLY A 34 1.97 -3.53 -15.07
N LYS A 35 1.98 -4.84 -14.76
CA LYS A 35 1.91 -5.89 -15.78
C LYS A 35 0.58 -5.91 -16.54
N MET A 36 -0.53 -5.66 -15.84
CA MET A 36 -1.86 -5.65 -16.46
C MET A 36 -2.01 -4.50 -17.46
N THR A 37 -1.53 -3.31 -17.12
CA THR A 37 -1.59 -2.15 -18.02
C THR A 37 -0.58 -2.29 -19.16
N GLU A 38 0.61 -2.84 -18.91
CA GLU A 38 1.60 -3.18 -19.94
C GLU A 38 0.98 -4.13 -20.98
N LYS A 39 0.31 -5.20 -20.55
CA LYS A 39 -0.32 -6.18 -21.45
C LYS A 39 -1.48 -5.61 -22.26
N ARG A 40 -2.24 -4.66 -21.69
CA ARG A 40 -3.50 -4.18 -22.30
C ARG A 40 -3.34 -2.87 -23.08
N TRP A 41 -2.42 -2.00 -22.66
CA TRP A 41 -2.25 -0.64 -23.18
C TRP A 41 -0.82 -0.34 -23.62
N GLY A 42 0.14 -1.25 -23.40
CA GLY A 42 1.55 -1.01 -23.68
C GLY A 42 2.24 -0.06 -22.69
N ASP A 43 1.53 0.38 -21.64
CA ASP A 43 2.03 1.31 -20.64
C ASP A 43 2.06 0.66 -19.27
N ARG A 44 3.27 0.33 -18.81
CA ARG A 44 3.51 -0.26 -17.50
C ARG A 44 3.52 0.78 -16.37
N GLU A 45 4.02 1.97 -16.65
CA GLU A 45 4.31 2.98 -15.63
C GLU A 45 3.02 3.51 -15.02
N SER A 46 2.03 3.83 -15.86
CA SER A 46 0.72 4.29 -15.38
C SER A 46 0.03 3.26 -14.49
N GLY A 47 0.10 1.96 -14.82
CA GLY A 47 -0.45 0.91 -13.95
C GLY A 47 0.29 0.76 -12.64
N ALA A 48 1.62 0.83 -12.65
CA ALA A 48 2.42 0.80 -11.43
C ALA A 48 2.09 2.00 -10.52
N LEU A 49 1.90 3.19 -11.09
CA LEU A 49 1.48 4.39 -10.37
C LEU A 49 0.09 4.22 -9.73
N VAL A 50 -0.88 3.66 -10.46
CA VAL A 50 -2.20 3.34 -9.90
C VAL A 50 -2.07 2.35 -8.73
N GLY A 51 -1.31 1.27 -8.90
CA GLY A 51 -1.06 0.30 -7.83
C GLY A 51 -0.33 0.90 -6.62
N PHE A 52 0.45 1.96 -6.81
CA PHE A 52 1.14 2.68 -5.74
C PHE A 52 0.20 3.63 -4.99
N PHE A 53 -0.53 4.49 -5.71
CA PHE A 53 -1.35 5.55 -5.10
C PHE A 53 -2.70 5.07 -4.58
N LEU A 54 -3.34 4.10 -5.24
CA LEU A 54 -4.69 3.66 -4.88
C LEU A 54 -4.81 3.15 -3.44
N PRO A 55 -3.90 2.30 -2.92
CA PRO A 55 -3.95 1.87 -1.52
C PRO A 55 -3.75 3.04 -0.54
N GLY A 56 -2.89 4.00 -0.89
CA GLY A 56 -2.67 5.22 -0.11
C GLY A 56 -3.92 6.10 -0.03
N ILE A 57 -4.61 6.29 -1.16
CA ILE A 57 -5.87 7.05 -1.22
C ILE A 57 -6.95 6.36 -0.37
N VAL A 58 -7.09 5.03 -0.50
CA VAL A 58 -8.04 4.25 0.31
C VAL A 58 -7.73 4.41 1.80
N PHE A 59 -6.47 4.34 2.19
CA PHE A 59 -6.04 4.53 3.58
C PHE A 59 -6.40 5.92 4.12
N VAL A 60 -6.09 6.99 3.36
CA VAL A 60 -6.45 8.36 3.77
C VAL A 60 -7.97 8.55 3.83
N ALA A 61 -8.72 7.98 2.89
CA ALA A 61 -10.18 8.05 2.90
C ALA A 61 -10.78 7.35 4.12
N MET A 62 -10.27 6.16 4.48
CA MET A 62 -10.69 5.46 5.70
C MET A 62 -10.39 6.28 6.97
N LEU A 63 -9.21 6.92 7.05
CA LEU A 63 -8.87 7.78 8.18
C LEU A 63 -9.75 9.03 8.28
N TYR A 64 -10.23 9.56 7.15
CA TYR A 64 -11.14 10.71 7.15
C TYR A 64 -12.57 10.35 7.59
N LEU A 65 -13.02 9.13 7.30
CA LEU A 65 -14.36 8.64 7.63
C LEU A 65 -14.47 8.06 9.06
N MET A 66 -13.35 7.91 9.77
CA MET A 66 -13.27 7.48 11.17
C MET A 66 -13.15 8.67 12.11
#